data_AF-A0A9P0L4Y4-F1
#
_entry.id   AF-A0A9P0L4Y4-F1
#
_cell.length_a   1.000
_cell.length_b   1.000
_cell.length_c   1.000
_cell.angle_alpha   90.00
_cell.angle_beta   90.00
_cell.angle_gamma   90.00
#
_symmetry.space_group_name_H-M   'P 1'
#
loop_
_entity.id
_entity.type
_entity.pdbx_description
1 polymer ?
#
loop_
_entity_poly.entity_id
_entity_poly.type
_entity_poly.pdbx_seq_one_letter_code
_entity_poly.pdbx_strand_id
1 'polypeptide(L)'
;MFNLHFLLKLFRHGNRTPEPHELYPKDPYINETYYPYGYGQLTKAGKQKEFNIGRALRDRYKHFLGDYFLPQIVEALSTDYYRTKMSLELVLASLFLPNKEQMFETGLYWQPVPYDYLPSNHDPVLRGFMCPTYRKLYNNVSNSKELEGELRNHEVILDFVSKNTGLSVTRYADIYDLYFGLLIEEDWGLALPSWTKEVWPEPMNTLAVQEYYVMTKTREMRQMAVGYFLEKWRWPKALETTCV
;
A
#
# COMPACT_ATOMS: atom_id res chain seq x y z
N MET A 1 20.73 -28.02 10.96
CA MET A 1 19.35 -27.81 10.44
C MET A 1 18.83 -26.54 11.08
N PHE A 2 18.40 -25.55 10.29
CA PHE A 2 17.91 -24.27 10.83
C PHE A 2 16.39 -24.34 11.03
N ASN A 3 15.91 -23.96 12.21
CA ASN A 3 14.48 -23.88 12.50
C ASN A 3 14.00 -22.43 12.35
N LEU A 4 12.82 -22.23 11.75
CA LEU A 4 12.17 -20.93 11.69
C LEU A 4 11.52 -20.64 13.06
N HIS A 5 11.89 -19.52 13.70
CA HIS A 5 11.35 -19.14 15.02
C HIS A 5 10.42 -17.93 14.95
N PHE A 6 10.56 -17.08 13.92
CA PHE A 6 9.79 -15.85 13.77
C PHE A 6 9.59 -15.53 12.30
N LEU A 7 8.40 -15.03 11.96
CA LEU A 7 8.05 -14.62 10.61
C LEU A 7 7.34 -13.26 10.65
N LEU A 8 7.97 -12.25 10.07
CA LEU A 8 7.34 -10.97 9.77
C LEU A 8 6.98 -10.92 8.27
N LYS A 9 5.72 -10.60 7.98
CA LYS A 9 5.25 -10.31 6.61
C LYS A 9 4.61 -8.94 6.56
N LEU A 10 5.18 -8.08 5.71
CA LEU A 10 4.61 -6.80 5.32
C LEU A 10 4.19 -6.91 3.85
N PHE A 11 2.97 -6.52 3.54
CA PHE A 11 2.44 -6.52 2.18
C PHE A 11 1.59 -5.27 1.97
N ARG A 12 1.56 -4.78 0.72
CA ARG A 12 0.66 -3.70 0.30
C ARG A 12 -0.72 -4.31 0.01
N HIS A 13 -1.77 -3.52 0.22
CA HIS A 13 -3.12 -3.87 -0.22
C HIS A 13 -3.18 -4.27 -1.71
N GLY A 14 -4.23 -4.98 -2.08
CA GLY A 14 -4.45 -5.41 -3.47
C GLY A 14 -4.86 -4.26 -4.39
N ASN A 15 -5.13 -4.59 -5.66
CA ASN A 15 -5.64 -3.63 -6.64
C ASN A 15 -6.91 -2.93 -6.12
N ARG A 16 -6.98 -1.62 -6.36
CA ARG A 16 -8.05 -0.74 -5.88
C ARG A 16 -8.51 0.18 -7.00
N THR A 17 -9.65 0.81 -6.81
CA THR A 17 -10.09 1.97 -7.60
C THR A 17 -9.25 3.20 -7.21
N PRO A 18 -9.21 4.25 -8.05
CA PRO A 18 -8.36 5.41 -7.79
C PRO A 18 -8.92 6.23 -6.64
N GLU A 19 -8.08 7.01 -5.98
CA GLU A 19 -8.51 8.08 -5.08
C GLU A 19 -8.70 9.38 -5.88
N PRO A 20 -9.55 10.32 -5.43
CA PRO A 20 -9.83 11.53 -6.20
C PRO A 20 -8.61 12.39 -6.53
N HIS A 21 -7.54 12.33 -5.71
CA HIS A 21 -6.30 13.07 -5.93
C HIS A 21 -5.41 12.45 -7.03
N GLU A 22 -5.69 11.21 -7.44
CA GLU A 22 -4.97 10.51 -8.52
C GLU A 22 -5.61 10.76 -9.90
N LEU A 23 -6.81 11.36 -9.93
CA LEU A 23 -7.45 11.82 -11.16
C LEU A 23 -6.95 13.22 -11.54
N TYR A 24 -7.10 13.57 -12.82
CA TYR A 24 -6.61 14.84 -13.36
C TYR A 24 -7.70 15.64 -14.10
N PRO A 25 -7.57 16.98 -14.23
CA PRO A 25 -8.65 17.82 -14.76
C PRO A 25 -9.18 17.45 -16.16
N LYS A 26 -8.32 16.91 -17.03
CA LYS A 26 -8.66 16.50 -18.39
C LYS A 26 -8.86 14.98 -18.55
N ASP A 27 -9.03 14.28 -17.44
CA ASP A 27 -9.25 12.84 -17.45
C ASP A 27 -10.59 12.51 -18.13
N PRO A 28 -10.61 11.69 -19.20
CA PRO A 28 -11.87 11.29 -19.83
C PRO A 28 -12.79 10.50 -18.88
N TYR A 29 -12.24 9.91 -17.81
CA TYR A 29 -12.96 9.13 -16.82
C TYR A 29 -13.18 9.87 -15.50
N ILE A 30 -13.03 11.20 -15.49
CA ILE A 30 -13.22 12.02 -14.29
C ILE A 30 -14.60 11.84 -13.61
N ASN A 31 -15.61 11.44 -14.37
CA ASN A 31 -16.97 11.17 -13.88
C ASN A 31 -17.27 9.68 -13.67
N GLU A 32 -16.29 8.79 -13.85
CA GLU A 32 -16.46 7.37 -13.54
C GLU A 32 -16.67 7.20 -12.03
N THR A 33 -17.74 6.50 -11.67
CA THR A 33 -18.14 6.31 -10.26
C THR A 33 -17.47 5.11 -9.61
N TYR A 34 -16.88 4.23 -10.42
CA TYR A 34 -16.29 2.97 -10.01
C TYR A 34 -17.28 2.07 -9.24
N TYR A 35 -18.56 2.15 -9.60
CA TYR A 35 -19.61 1.31 -9.03
C TYR A 35 -19.32 -0.20 -9.27
N PRO A 36 -19.60 -1.10 -8.31
CA PRO A 36 -20.21 -0.87 -6.99
C PRO A 36 -19.22 -0.52 -5.87
N TYR A 37 -17.96 -0.24 -6.17
CA TYR A 37 -16.91 -0.06 -5.17
C TYR A 37 -16.82 1.39 -4.69
N GLY A 38 -16.89 2.37 -5.60
CA GLY A 38 -16.54 3.76 -5.30
C GLY A 38 -15.01 3.98 -5.28
N TYR A 39 -14.57 5.17 -4.89
CA TYR A 39 -13.15 5.56 -4.92
C TYR A 39 -12.30 4.93 -3.80
N GLY A 40 -11.04 4.62 -4.13
CA GLY A 40 -10.03 4.13 -3.19
C GLY A 40 -10.30 2.75 -2.60
N GLN A 41 -11.24 1.98 -3.16
CA GLN A 41 -11.74 0.72 -2.61
C GLN A 41 -11.14 -0.51 -3.30
N LEU A 42 -11.01 -1.61 -2.55
CA LEU A 42 -10.40 -2.85 -3.00
C LEU A 42 -11.29 -3.56 -4.04
N THR A 43 -10.75 -3.81 -5.24
CA THR A 43 -11.48 -4.43 -6.35
C THR A 43 -11.54 -5.96 -6.20
N LYS A 44 -12.36 -6.63 -7.02
CA LYS A 44 -12.36 -8.12 -7.09
C LYS A 44 -10.96 -8.68 -7.38
N ALA A 45 -10.21 -8.07 -8.31
CA ALA A 45 -8.85 -8.48 -8.62
C ALA A 45 -7.92 -8.30 -7.40
N GLY A 46 -8.04 -7.18 -6.68
CA GLY A 46 -7.33 -6.95 -5.43
C GLY A 46 -7.65 -8.01 -4.38
N LYS A 47 -8.94 -8.35 -4.20
CA LYS A 47 -9.36 -9.38 -3.25
C LYS A 47 -8.73 -10.75 -3.57
N GLN A 48 -8.73 -11.13 -4.86
CA GLN A 48 -8.14 -12.39 -5.30
C GLN A 48 -6.62 -12.41 -5.08
N LYS A 49 -5.93 -11.29 -5.31
CA LYS A 49 -4.49 -11.14 -5.08
C LYS A 49 -4.14 -11.37 -3.61
N GLU A 50 -4.86 -10.74 -2.70
CA GLU A 50 -4.62 -10.87 -1.25
C GLU A 50 -4.91 -12.30 -0.75
N PHE A 51 -6.00 -12.91 -1.22
CA PHE A 51 -6.27 -14.32 -0.93
C PHE A 51 -5.17 -15.25 -1.46
N ASN A 52 -4.56 -14.93 -2.60
CA ASN A 52 -3.44 -15.70 -3.13
C ASN A 52 -2.17 -15.55 -2.30
N ILE A 53 -1.92 -14.36 -1.74
CA ILE A 53 -0.80 -14.13 -0.81
C ILE A 53 -0.95 -15.05 0.41
N GLY A 54 -2.12 -15.09 1.05
CA GLY A 54 -2.34 -15.95 2.21
C GLY A 54 -2.22 -17.44 1.89
N ARG A 55 -2.73 -17.90 0.74
CA ARG A 55 -2.48 -19.28 0.26
C ARG A 55 -1.00 -19.59 0.11
N ALA A 56 -0.24 -18.72 -0.57
CA ALA A 56 1.19 -18.91 -0.76
C ALA A 56 1.96 -18.93 0.57
N LEU A 57 1.55 -18.11 1.55
CA LEU A 57 2.10 -18.13 2.90
C LEU A 57 1.77 -19.44 3.63
N ARG A 58 0.52 -19.93 3.54
CA ARG A 58 0.13 -21.21 4.13
C ARG A 58 0.96 -22.36 3.55
N ASP A 59 1.07 -22.44 2.24
CA ASP A 59 1.82 -23.50 1.56
C ASP A 59 3.28 -23.51 1.98
N ARG A 60 3.89 -22.32 2.09
CA ARG A 60 5.30 -22.16 2.45
C ARG A 60 5.57 -22.42 3.94
N TYR A 61 4.65 -22.07 4.82
CA TYR A 61 4.88 -22.03 6.27
C TYR A 61 3.97 -22.97 7.08
N LYS A 62 3.22 -23.89 6.44
CA LYS A 62 2.30 -24.82 7.13
C LYS A 62 2.90 -25.53 8.34
N HIS A 63 4.15 -25.98 8.25
CA HIS A 63 4.83 -26.68 9.34
C HIS A 63 5.16 -25.77 10.52
N PHE A 64 5.47 -24.49 10.24
CA PHE A 64 5.72 -23.49 11.28
C PHE A 64 4.42 -23.02 11.94
N LEU A 65 3.34 -22.88 11.16
CA LEU A 65 2.04 -22.39 11.64
C LEU A 65 1.19 -23.47 12.33
N GLY A 66 1.43 -24.76 12.05
CA GLY A 66 0.63 -25.87 12.56
C GLY A 66 -0.72 -26.04 11.85
N ASP A 67 -1.50 -27.02 12.28
CA ASP A 67 -2.77 -27.41 11.64
C ASP A 67 -3.99 -26.63 12.14
N TYR A 68 -3.84 -25.89 13.23
CA TYR A 68 -4.90 -25.14 13.89
C TYR A 68 -4.54 -23.66 13.93
N PHE A 69 -5.54 -22.80 13.74
CA PHE A 69 -5.41 -21.41 14.16
C PHE A 69 -5.50 -21.35 15.68
N LEU A 70 -4.52 -20.71 16.32
CA LEU A 70 -4.50 -20.45 17.75
C LEU A 70 -4.28 -18.95 17.96
N PRO A 71 -5.04 -18.25 18.82
CA PRO A 71 -4.95 -16.79 18.97
C PRO A 71 -3.54 -16.24 19.21
N GLN A 72 -2.67 -17.03 19.85
CA GLN A 72 -1.31 -16.65 20.23
C GLN A 72 -0.24 -16.79 19.13
N ILE A 73 -0.55 -17.36 17.95
CA ILE A 73 0.48 -17.68 16.94
C ILE A 73 0.65 -16.58 15.87
N VAL A 74 -0.22 -15.58 15.86
CA VAL A 74 -0.20 -14.51 14.88
C VAL A 74 -0.64 -13.20 15.52
N GLU A 75 0.15 -12.16 15.31
CA GLU A 75 -0.26 -10.79 15.52
C GLU A 75 -0.52 -10.18 14.14
N ALA A 76 -1.76 -9.76 13.90
CA ALA A 76 -2.19 -9.19 12.63
C ALA A 76 -2.50 -7.70 12.80
N LEU A 77 -1.85 -6.85 12.00
CA LEU A 77 -1.97 -5.40 12.11
C LEU A 77 -2.24 -4.78 10.73
N SER A 78 -3.25 -3.92 10.64
CA SER A 78 -3.57 -3.13 9.45
C SER A 78 -3.48 -1.64 9.74
N THR A 79 -3.30 -0.84 8.68
CA THR A 79 -3.64 0.60 8.75
C THR A 79 -5.16 0.79 8.76
N ASP A 80 -5.59 1.96 9.22
CA ASP A 80 -7.01 2.35 9.26
C ASP A 80 -7.56 2.82 7.90
N TYR A 81 -7.55 1.93 6.91
CA TYR A 81 -8.26 2.09 5.63
C TYR A 81 -9.07 0.83 5.32
N TYR A 82 -10.26 0.99 4.74
CA TYR A 82 -11.10 -0.15 4.37
C TYR A 82 -10.37 -1.14 3.47
N ARG A 83 -9.66 -0.66 2.43
CA ARG A 83 -8.92 -1.53 1.51
C ARG A 83 -7.80 -2.34 2.18
N THR A 84 -7.12 -1.81 3.21
CA THR A 84 -6.02 -2.52 3.88
C THR A 84 -6.57 -3.51 4.90
N LYS A 85 -7.63 -3.15 5.63
CA LYS A 85 -8.37 -4.06 6.52
C LYS A 85 -8.91 -5.27 5.76
N MET A 86 -9.63 -5.02 4.65
CA MET A 86 -10.14 -6.09 3.78
C MET A 86 -9.02 -6.94 3.18
N SER A 87 -7.88 -6.34 2.83
CA SER A 87 -6.72 -7.09 2.31
C SER A 87 -6.17 -8.05 3.36
N LEU A 88 -5.97 -7.56 4.59
CA LEU A 88 -5.49 -8.38 5.70
C LEU A 88 -6.46 -9.52 6.02
N GLU A 89 -7.77 -9.23 6.07
CA GLU A 89 -8.81 -10.25 6.28
C GLU A 89 -8.74 -11.37 5.24
N LEU A 90 -8.48 -11.05 3.96
CA LEU A 90 -8.37 -12.03 2.88
C LEU A 90 -7.10 -12.87 2.94
N VAL A 91 -5.98 -12.25 3.32
CA VAL A 91 -4.73 -12.97 3.62
C VAL A 91 -4.98 -13.94 4.77
N LEU A 92 -5.58 -13.49 5.88
CA LEU A 92 -5.87 -14.34 7.04
C LEU A 92 -6.85 -15.48 6.72
N ALA A 93 -7.89 -15.19 5.92
CA ALA A 93 -8.90 -16.17 5.49
C ALA A 93 -8.30 -17.36 4.73
N SER A 94 -7.26 -17.11 3.93
CA SER A 94 -6.56 -18.15 3.17
C SER A 94 -5.35 -18.74 3.90
N LEU A 95 -4.75 -17.96 4.81
CA LEU A 95 -3.66 -18.42 5.65
C LEU A 95 -4.13 -19.42 6.72
N PHE A 96 -5.33 -19.20 7.26
CA PHE A 96 -5.91 -19.98 8.37
C PHE A 96 -7.27 -20.57 7.99
N LEU A 97 -7.33 -21.38 6.94
CA LEU A 97 -8.53 -22.16 6.62
C LEU A 97 -8.88 -23.09 7.80
N PRO A 98 -10.15 -23.13 8.25
CA PRO A 98 -10.53 -23.98 9.37
C PRO A 98 -10.46 -25.46 9.01
N ASN A 99 -9.92 -26.26 9.91
CA ASN A 99 -10.11 -27.71 9.89
C ASN A 99 -11.51 -28.07 10.43
N LYS A 100 -11.88 -29.35 10.36
CA LYS A 100 -13.24 -29.82 10.73
C LYS A 100 -13.69 -29.40 12.13
N GLU A 101 -12.76 -29.29 13.08
CA GLU A 101 -13.07 -28.94 14.48
C GLU A 101 -13.25 -27.43 14.67
N GLN A 102 -12.59 -26.60 13.84
CA GLN A 102 -12.67 -25.14 13.90
C GLN A 102 -13.73 -24.55 12.96
N MET A 103 -14.38 -25.37 12.13
CA MET A 103 -15.53 -24.92 11.34
C MET A 103 -16.72 -24.67 12.27
N PHE A 104 -17.24 -23.44 12.24
CA PHE A 104 -18.45 -23.07 12.98
C PHE A 104 -19.73 -23.17 12.14
N GLU A 105 -19.61 -23.23 10.81
CA GLU A 105 -20.73 -23.31 9.87
C GLU A 105 -20.39 -24.25 8.71
N THR A 106 -21.35 -25.08 8.29
CA THR A 106 -21.10 -26.09 7.25
C THR A 106 -21.04 -25.45 5.88
N GLY A 107 -19.99 -25.76 5.11
CA GLY A 107 -19.79 -25.20 3.76
C GLY A 107 -19.15 -23.81 3.75
N LEU A 108 -18.89 -23.21 4.92
CA LEU A 108 -18.15 -21.96 5.05
C LEU A 108 -16.71 -22.24 5.49
N TYR A 109 -15.79 -22.34 4.52
CA TYR A 109 -14.36 -22.56 4.76
C TYR A 109 -13.64 -21.27 5.16
N TRP A 110 -14.13 -20.62 6.20
CA TRP A 110 -13.59 -19.39 6.76
C TRP A 110 -13.76 -19.42 8.29
N GLN A 111 -12.82 -18.82 9.01
CA GLN A 111 -12.93 -18.58 10.44
C GLN A 111 -12.48 -17.16 10.76
N PRO A 112 -13.05 -16.52 11.80
CA PRO A 112 -12.63 -15.20 12.22
C PRO A 112 -11.23 -15.25 12.82
N VAL A 113 -10.32 -14.45 12.27
CA VAL A 113 -9.00 -14.20 12.84
C VAL A 113 -8.94 -12.72 13.24
N PRO A 114 -8.69 -12.40 14.51
CA PRO A 114 -8.65 -11.01 14.96
C PRO A 114 -7.45 -10.28 14.34
N TYR A 115 -7.63 -8.99 14.10
CA TYR A 115 -6.56 -8.07 13.73
C TYR A 115 -6.77 -6.72 14.41
N ASP A 116 -5.67 -6.02 14.61
CA ASP A 116 -5.67 -4.69 15.20
C ASP A 116 -5.41 -3.62 14.13
N TYR A 117 -5.78 -2.38 14.47
CA TYR A 117 -5.37 -1.18 13.75
C TYR A 117 -5.32 0.00 14.71
N LEU A 118 -4.52 1.01 14.37
CA LEU A 118 -4.49 2.29 15.07
C LEU A 118 -5.20 3.35 14.22
N PRO A 119 -5.91 4.32 14.82
CA PRO A 119 -6.51 5.43 14.08
C PRO A 119 -5.49 6.09 13.16
N SER A 120 -5.89 6.38 11.92
CA SER A 120 -4.97 6.80 10.86
C SER A 120 -4.05 7.98 11.21
N ASN A 121 -4.50 8.92 12.04
CA ASN A 121 -3.73 10.10 12.48
C ASN A 121 -2.87 9.86 13.73
N HIS A 122 -2.97 8.68 14.34
CA HIS A 122 -2.27 8.27 15.55
C HIS A 122 -1.56 6.91 15.36
N ASP A 123 -1.22 6.56 14.12
CA ASP A 123 -0.52 5.33 13.78
C ASP A 123 0.97 5.61 13.46
N PRO A 124 1.87 5.61 14.47
CA PRO A 124 3.29 5.79 14.23
C PRO A 124 3.95 4.55 13.62
N VAL A 125 3.29 3.38 13.68
CA VAL A 125 3.86 2.09 13.28
C VAL A 125 3.77 1.93 11.76
N LEU A 126 2.57 2.01 11.18
CA LEU A 126 2.36 1.81 9.75
C LEU A 126 2.13 3.14 8.99
N ARG A 127 1.89 4.24 9.71
CA ARG A 127 1.69 5.58 9.12
C ARG A 127 2.60 6.65 9.74
N GLY A 128 3.86 6.34 9.99
CA GLY A 128 4.84 7.30 10.53
C GLY A 128 4.94 8.64 9.77
N PHE A 129 4.65 8.63 8.47
CA PHE A 129 4.57 9.83 7.61
C PHE A 129 3.41 10.78 7.94
N MET A 130 2.44 10.37 8.76
CA MET A 130 1.37 11.23 9.26
C MET A 130 1.83 12.16 10.38
N CYS A 131 3.02 11.92 10.96
CA CYS A 131 3.62 12.78 11.97
C CYS A 131 3.73 14.23 11.48
N PRO A 132 3.26 15.24 12.24
CA PRO A 132 3.37 16.64 11.84
C PRO A 132 4.80 17.09 11.56
N THR A 133 5.78 16.56 12.31
CA THR A 133 7.20 16.84 12.08
C THR A 133 7.69 16.24 10.76
N TYR A 134 7.32 14.99 10.45
CA TYR A 134 7.63 14.38 9.16
C TYR A 134 7.05 15.22 8.01
N ARG A 135 5.78 15.62 8.09
CA ARG A 135 5.12 16.42 7.05
C ARG A 135 5.82 17.76 6.79
N LYS A 136 6.29 18.43 7.85
CA LYS A 136 7.09 19.65 7.72
C LYS A 136 8.41 19.40 7.00
N LEU A 137 9.14 18.34 7.37
CA LEU A 137 10.40 17.98 6.70
C LEU A 137 10.18 17.60 5.23
N TYR A 138 9.17 16.77 4.96
CA TYR A 138 8.78 16.39 3.62
C TYR A 138 8.46 17.62 2.76
N ASN A 139 7.63 18.55 3.26
CA ASN A 139 7.31 19.78 2.54
C ASN A 139 8.55 20.65 2.28
N ASN A 140 9.49 20.73 3.22
CA ASN A 140 10.73 21.48 3.00
C ASN A 140 11.60 20.84 1.92
N VAL A 141 11.69 19.51 1.91
CA VAL A 141 12.43 18.76 0.91
C VAL A 141 11.77 18.86 -0.46
N SER A 142 10.46 18.58 -0.55
CA SER A 142 9.69 18.54 -1.79
C SER A 142 9.66 19.89 -2.52
N ASN A 143 9.81 21.00 -1.79
CA ASN A 143 9.86 22.35 -2.34
C ASN A 143 11.28 22.96 -2.34
N SER A 144 12.32 22.14 -2.18
CA SER A 144 13.70 22.62 -2.19
C SER A 144 14.15 23.01 -3.61
N LYS A 145 15.02 24.01 -3.72
CA LYS A 145 15.62 24.43 -5.01
C LYS A 145 16.40 23.30 -5.70
N GLU A 146 16.92 22.36 -4.91
CA GLU A 146 17.60 21.17 -5.42
C GLU A 146 16.62 20.30 -6.21
N LEU A 147 15.51 19.87 -5.59
CA LEU A 147 14.50 19.05 -6.28
C LEU A 147 13.80 19.81 -7.40
N GLU A 148 13.58 21.12 -7.24
CA GLU A 148 13.07 21.95 -8.32
C GLU A 148 14.01 21.94 -9.53
N GLY A 149 15.32 22.06 -9.29
CA GLY A 149 16.35 21.98 -10.34
C GLY A 149 16.42 20.59 -11.00
N GLU A 150 16.33 19.52 -10.22
CA GLU A 150 16.26 18.15 -10.75
C GLU A 150 15.02 17.95 -11.63
N LEU A 151 13.87 18.42 -11.18
CA LEU A 151 12.60 18.30 -11.90
C LEU A 151 12.63 19.10 -13.22
N ARG A 152 13.26 20.28 -13.23
CA ARG A 152 13.47 21.10 -14.44
C ARG A 152 14.27 20.39 -15.53
N ASN A 153 15.12 19.40 -15.19
CA ASN A 153 15.80 18.61 -16.21
C ASN A 153 14.83 17.77 -17.08
N HIS A 154 13.57 17.67 -16.66
CA HIS A 154 12.51 16.96 -17.36
C HIS A 154 11.45 17.90 -17.96
N GLU A 155 11.73 19.21 -18.07
CA GLU A 155 10.76 20.24 -18.47
C GLU A 155 9.91 19.87 -19.68
N VAL A 156 10.52 19.28 -20.73
CA VAL A 156 9.81 18.89 -21.95
C VAL A 156 8.69 17.89 -21.68
N ILE A 157 8.96 16.89 -20.83
CA ILE A 157 7.97 15.87 -20.46
C ILE A 157 6.92 16.49 -19.54
N LEU A 158 7.33 17.33 -18.58
CA LEU A 158 6.42 17.95 -17.63
C LEU A 158 5.46 18.93 -18.30
N ASP A 159 5.93 19.69 -19.28
CA ASP A 159 5.11 20.59 -20.09
C ASP A 159 4.12 19.80 -20.96
N PHE A 160 4.58 18.70 -21.57
CA PHE A 160 3.72 17.79 -22.31
C PHE A 160 2.62 17.20 -21.42
N VAL A 161 2.98 16.70 -20.23
CA VAL A 161 2.04 16.14 -19.26
C VAL A 161 1.06 17.22 -18.79
N SER A 162 1.54 18.39 -18.39
CA SER A 162 0.70 19.50 -17.93
C SER A 162 -0.30 19.95 -19.00
N LYS A 163 0.14 20.03 -20.27
CA LYS A 163 -0.73 20.38 -21.40
C LYS A 163 -1.86 19.36 -21.60
N ASN A 164 -1.55 18.06 -21.50
CA ASN A 164 -2.51 16.99 -21.76
C ASN A 164 -3.43 16.68 -20.57
N THR A 165 -2.96 16.89 -19.34
CA THR A 165 -3.71 16.56 -18.12
C THR A 165 -4.43 17.77 -17.51
N GLY A 166 -3.94 18.98 -17.77
CA GLY A 166 -4.39 20.20 -17.09
C GLY A 166 -3.83 20.37 -15.68
N LEU A 167 -2.93 19.49 -15.23
CA LEU A 167 -2.23 19.63 -13.95
C LEU A 167 -1.14 20.71 -14.03
N SER A 168 -0.83 21.29 -12.88
CA SER A 168 0.39 22.08 -12.68
C SER A 168 1.43 21.17 -12.03
N VAL A 169 2.27 20.52 -12.84
CA VAL A 169 3.27 19.56 -12.36
C VAL A 169 4.48 20.31 -11.79
N THR A 170 4.57 20.41 -10.47
CA THR A 170 5.58 21.20 -9.76
C THR A 170 6.44 20.38 -8.81
N ARG A 171 6.00 19.16 -8.49
CA ARG A 171 6.69 18.23 -7.59
C ARG A 171 6.58 16.81 -8.13
N TYR A 172 7.50 15.93 -7.70
CA TYR A 172 7.43 14.50 -8.02
C TYR A 172 6.12 13.85 -7.54
N ALA A 173 5.54 14.31 -6.43
CA ALA A 173 4.22 13.89 -5.97
C ALA A 173 3.11 14.06 -7.01
N ASP A 174 3.14 15.14 -7.81
CA ASP A 174 2.11 15.40 -8.81
C ASP A 174 2.19 14.37 -9.97
N ILE A 175 3.41 13.92 -10.30
CA ILE A 175 3.67 12.85 -11.29
C ILE A 175 3.32 11.49 -10.70
N TYR A 176 3.65 11.27 -9.43
CA TYR A 176 3.34 10.05 -8.70
C TYR A 176 1.84 9.78 -8.69
N ASP A 177 1.03 10.78 -8.31
CA ASP A 177 -0.43 10.66 -8.26
C ASP A 177 -1.01 10.36 -9.66
N LEU A 178 -0.55 11.08 -10.69
CA LEU A 178 -0.96 10.83 -12.07
C LEU A 178 -0.58 9.43 -12.57
N TYR A 179 0.66 8.98 -12.30
CA TYR A 179 1.14 7.66 -12.72
C TYR A 179 0.29 6.55 -12.10
N PHE A 180 0.03 6.63 -10.79
CA PHE A 180 -0.81 5.64 -10.13
C PHE A 180 -2.28 5.74 -10.55
N GLY A 181 -2.79 6.93 -10.85
CA GLY A 181 -4.10 7.12 -11.46
C GLY A 181 -4.23 6.33 -12.77
N LEU A 182 -3.34 6.59 -13.73
CA LEU A 182 -3.32 5.88 -15.02
C LEU A 182 -3.13 4.36 -14.85
N LEU A 183 -2.22 3.93 -13.96
CA LEU A 183 -2.02 2.50 -13.67
C LEU A 183 -3.31 1.84 -13.19
N ILE A 184 -4.02 2.51 -12.31
CA ILE A 184 -5.26 2.01 -11.72
C ILE A 184 -6.38 1.97 -12.75
N GLU A 185 -6.48 2.97 -13.62
CA GLU A 185 -7.45 2.98 -14.72
C GLU A 185 -7.20 1.82 -15.70
N GLU A 186 -5.95 1.57 -16.06
CA GLU A 186 -5.56 0.43 -16.90
C GLU A 186 -5.89 -0.91 -16.19
N ASP A 187 -5.54 -1.05 -14.91
CA ASP A 187 -5.89 -2.21 -14.08
C ASP A 187 -7.41 -2.42 -13.95
N TRP A 188 -8.18 -1.32 -13.98
CA TRP A 188 -9.64 -1.33 -13.98
C TRP A 188 -10.24 -1.74 -15.33
N GLY A 189 -9.43 -1.77 -16.39
CA GLY A 189 -9.81 -2.14 -17.75
C GLY A 189 -10.20 -0.96 -18.63
N LEU A 190 -9.88 0.27 -18.22
CA LEU A 190 -10.08 1.47 -19.02
C LEU A 190 -8.94 1.64 -20.03
N ALA A 191 -9.26 2.20 -21.19
CA ALA A 191 -8.27 2.49 -22.21
C ALA A 191 -7.59 3.82 -21.90
N LEU A 192 -6.27 3.81 -21.76
CA LEU A 192 -5.54 5.05 -21.51
C LEU A 192 -5.68 6.03 -22.70
N PRO A 193 -5.80 7.35 -22.42
CA PRO A 193 -5.95 8.34 -23.49
C PRO A 193 -4.74 8.34 -24.43
N SER A 194 -4.93 8.73 -25.69
CA SER A 194 -3.89 8.60 -26.73
C SER A 194 -2.59 9.34 -26.44
N TRP A 195 -2.63 10.42 -25.67
CA TRP A 195 -1.43 11.19 -25.30
C TRP A 195 -0.45 10.37 -24.44
N THR A 196 -0.94 9.37 -23.70
CA THR A 196 -0.12 8.54 -22.82
C THR A 196 0.90 7.69 -23.61
N LYS A 197 0.65 7.41 -24.89
CA LYS A 197 1.55 6.61 -25.75
C LYS A 197 2.97 7.17 -25.84
N GLU A 198 3.14 8.47 -25.64
CA GLU A 198 4.44 9.14 -25.70
C GLU A 198 5.25 9.00 -24.40
N VAL A 199 4.60 8.66 -23.28
CA VAL A 199 5.22 8.74 -21.93
C VAL A 199 4.89 7.56 -20.99
N TRP A 200 4.07 6.60 -21.43
CA TRP A 200 3.59 5.47 -20.64
C TRP A 200 4.18 4.12 -21.09
N PRO A 201 4.56 3.23 -20.15
CA PRO A 201 4.71 3.50 -18.71
C PRO A 201 5.98 4.32 -18.41
N GLU A 202 6.95 4.33 -19.33
CA GLU A 202 8.19 5.10 -19.21
C GLU A 202 8.18 6.32 -20.15
N PRO A 203 8.71 7.48 -19.72
CA PRO A 203 9.50 7.71 -18.51
C PRO A 203 8.68 8.06 -17.26
N MET A 204 7.33 8.04 -17.33
CA MET A 204 6.47 8.41 -16.20
C MET A 204 6.73 7.59 -14.93
N ASN A 205 6.93 6.28 -15.06
CA ASN A 205 7.26 5.39 -13.94
C ASN A 205 8.60 5.78 -13.29
N THR A 206 9.65 6.00 -14.08
CA THR A 206 10.95 6.46 -13.57
C THR A 206 10.83 7.74 -12.77
N LEU A 207 10.02 8.70 -13.22
CA LEU A 207 9.76 9.95 -12.52
C LEU A 207 8.88 9.76 -11.27
N ALA A 208 7.85 8.93 -11.34
CA ALA A 208 7.00 8.61 -10.20
C ALA A 208 7.79 7.92 -9.07
N VAL A 209 8.72 7.04 -9.40
CA VAL A 209 9.59 6.37 -8.42
C VAL A 209 10.46 7.37 -7.63
N GLN A 210 10.81 8.53 -8.19
CA GLN A 210 11.56 9.56 -7.47
C GLN A 210 10.85 10.02 -6.19
N GLU A 211 9.53 10.01 -6.17
CA GLU A 211 8.76 10.39 -4.99
C GLU A 211 9.10 9.52 -3.76
N TYR A 212 9.38 8.22 -3.95
CA TYR A 212 9.83 7.38 -2.83
C TYR A 212 11.18 7.82 -2.26
N TYR A 213 12.11 8.27 -3.11
CA TYR A 213 13.39 8.83 -2.67
C TYR A 213 13.20 10.19 -1.98
N VAL A 214 12.26 11.01 -2.46
CA VAL A 214 11.88 12.27 -1.81
C VAL A 214 11.30 12.02 -0.41
N MET A 215 10.31 11.13 -0.30
CA MET A 215 9.68 10.71 0.96
C MET A 215 10.67 10.11 1.98
N THR A 216 11.84 9.66 1.51
CA THR A 216 12.86 9.05 2.35
C THR A 216 14.21 9.76 2.26
N LYS A 217 14.27 11.02 1.80
CA LYS A 217 15.55 11.70 1.48
C LYS A 217 16.46 11.88 2.70
N THR A 218 15.93 12.34 3.83
CA THR A 218 16.72 12.57 5.05
C THR A 218 16.68 11.38 6.02
N ARG A 219 17.68 11.33 6.91
CA ARG A 219 17.74 10.30 7.96
C ARG A 219 16.55 10.42 8.91
N GLU A 220 16.19 11.63 9.30
CA GLU A 220 15.09 11.94 10.21
C GLU A 220 13.76 11.51 9.61
N MET A 221 13.55 11.75 8.31
CA MET A 221 12.36 11.29 7.59
C MET A 221 12.28 9.77 7.57
N ARG A 222 13.38 9.06 7.28
CA ARG A 222 13.42 7.58 7.33
C ARG A 222 13.12 7.05 8.72
N GLN A 223 13.73 7.63 9.75
CA GLN A 223 13.50 7.24 11.15
C GLN A 223 12.03 7.42 11.56
N MET A 224 11.40 8.53 11.18
CA MET A 224 9.98 8.75 11.47
C MET A 224 9.06 7.87 10.63
N ALA A 225 9.40 7.60 9.37
CA ALA A 225 8.55 6.82 8.47
C ALA A 225 8.48 5.33 8.85
N VAL A 226 9.60 4.72 9.26
CA VAL A 226 9.68 3.26 9.49
C VAL A 226 10.34 2.86 10.81
N GLY A 227 10.90 3.80 11.59
CA GLY A 227 11.64 3.47 12.81
C GLY A 227 10.78 2.76 13.87
N TYR A 228 9.57 3.26 14.11
CA TYR A 228 8.62 2.62 15.04
C TYR A 228 8.19 1.23 14.59
N PHE A 229 8.02 1.01 13.28
CA PHE A 229 7.76 -0.32 12.72
C PHE A 229 8.91 -1.29 13.04
N LEU A 230 10.14 -0.88 12.75
CA LEU A 230 11.32 -1.71 12.99
C LEU A 230 11.53 -1.97 14.49
N GLU A 231 11.22 -1.00 15.35
CA GLU A 231 11.29 -1.18 16.79
C GLU A 231 10.25 -2.16 17.31
N LYS A 232 8.99 -2.04 16.87
CA LYS A 232 7.90 -2.95 17.27
C LYS A 232 8.23 -4.40 16.93
N TRP A 233 8.77 -4.67 15.76
CA TRP A 233 9.06 -6.02 15.28
C TRP A 233 10.51 -6.45 15.46
N ARG A 234 11.27 -5.74 16.30
CA ARG A 234 12.66 -6.09 16.59
C ARG A 234 12.72 -7.37 17.42
N TRP A 235 13.43 -8.37 16.91
CA TRP A 235 13.78 -9.55 17.69
C TRP A 235 14.83 -9.22 18.78
N PRO A 236 14.72 -9.72 20.03
CA PRO A 236 13.70 -10.65 20.56
C PRO A 236 12.48 -9.97 21.20
N LYS A 237 12.35 -8.64 21.21
CA LYS A 237 11.20 -7.93 21.80
C LYS A 237 9.84 -8.38 21.25
N ALA A 238 9.79 -8.83 20.00
CA ALA A 238 8.60 -9.43 19.40
C ALA A 238 8.11 -10.74 20.06
N LEU A 239 8.93 -11.40 20.89
CA LEU A 239 8.55 -12.53 21.74
C LEU A 239 8.14 -12.11 23.16
N GLU A 240 8.55 -10.94 23.62
CA GLU A 240 8.29 -10.47 24.99
C GLU A 240 6.87 -9.93 25.17
N THR A 241 6.06 -9.87 24.10
CA THR A 241 4.63 -9.55 24.17
C THR A 241 3.75 -10.73 24.64
N THR A 242 4.31 -11.90 24.90
CA THR A 242 3.63 -12.93 25.70
C THR A 242 3.82 -12.62 27.19
N CYS A 243 2.77 -12.09 27.82
CA CYS A 243 2.53 -11.90 29.26
C CYS A 243 3.72 -12.13 30.23
N VAL A 244 4.12 -11.06 30.91
CA VAL A 244 4.34 -11.07 32.37
C VAL A 244 3.33 -10.11 32.98
#